data_AF-A0AA40FZ82-F1
#
_entry.id   AF-A0AA40FZ82-F1
#
_cell.length_a   1.000
_cell.length_b   1.000
_cell.length_c   1.000
_cell.angle_alpha   90.00
_cell.angle_beta   90.00
_cell.angle_gamma   90.00
#
_symmetry.space_group_name_H-M   'P 1'
#
loop_
_entity.id
_entity.type
_entity.pdbx_description
1 polymer ?
#
loop_
_entity_poly.entity_id
_entity_poly.type
_entity_poly.pdbx_seq_one_letter_code
_entity_poly.pdbx_strand_id
1 'polypeptide(L)'
;MDRATLERRFLKTTKQFAKYVGIWPDQNKIVKVLLWAMVDISMVTSTIVQTARIIHIGTLEVVIEQSSLIGATILMIVKHSNYILNATKLESLLNDMSDDWSTNRLKEEFEIMTTYATRGNFLVKIYAASSCISVAYFLQLPWSPRLIHMLRHQNTSPPFIYSIPGYYFVEDDREYFYYIQLHVALCLFVVLVVFISCDTFYILFVQHGCGLLTVAGYRFKNGVKKNSSITKYTETKGKEIHESIWHSIQGHQRAITSVLLRDCISCHPN
;
A
#
# COMPACT_ATOMS: atom_id res chain seq x y z
N MET A 1 3.11 14.77 20.29
CA MET A 1 4.27 14.32 19.49
C MET A 1 4.25 15.09 18.18
N ASP A 2 5.37 15.67 17.75
CA ASP A 2 5.46 16.45 16.52
C ASP A 2 5.51 15.55 15.25
N ARG A 3 5.22 16.15 14.09
CA ARG A 3 5.16 15.46 12.80
C ARG A 3 6.45 14.73 12.44
N ALA A 4 7.61 15.36 12.68
CA ALA A 4 8.90 14.77 12.30
C ALA A 4 9.19 13.51 13.13
N THR A 5 8.85 13.52 14.42
CA THR A 5 8.96 12.34 15.28
C THR A 5 8.00 11.24 14.87
N LEU A 6 6.73 11.56 14.55
CA LEU A 6 5.75 10.61 14.03
C LEU A 6 6.24 9.93 12.75
N GLU A 7 6.69 10.73 11.78
CA GLU A 7 7.20 10.23 10.51
C GLU A 7 8.42 9.33 10.68
N ARG A 8 9.38 9.75 11.53
CA ARG A 8 10.60 8.98 11.80
C ARG A 8 10.30 7.66 12.50
N ARG A 9 9.35 7.64 13.43
CA ARG A 9 9.09 6.48 14.30
C ARG A 9 8.15 5.46 13.67
N PHE A 10 7.07 5.92 13.03
CA PHE A 10 5.98 5.06 12.59
C PHE A 10 5.79 5.04 11.07
N LEU A 11 6.10 6.13 10.35
CA LEU A 11 5.84 6.24 8.90
C LEU A 11 7.08 6.03 8.02
N LYS A 12 8.25 5.76 8.61
CA LYS A 12 9.55 5.75 7.88
C LYS A 12 9.53 4.88 6.62
N THR A 13 9.10 3.64 6.74
CA THR A 13 9.06 2.67 5.63
C THR A 13 8.10 3.16 4.54
N THR A 14 6.86 3.48 4.90
CA THR A 14 5.85 3.98 3.94
C THR A 14 6.30 5.25 3.25
N LYS A 15 6.90 6.20 3.99
CA LYS A 15 7.46 7.43 3.41
C LYS A 15 8.56 7.14 2.38
N GLN A 16 9.43 6.15 2.61
CA GLN A 16 10.46 5.78 1.65
C GLN A 16 9.86 5.22 0.35
N PHE A 17 8.97 4.23 0.44
CA PHE A 17 8.33 3.65 -0.74
C PHE A 17 7.45 4.66 -1.49
N ALA A 18 6.69 5.48 -0.76
CA ALA A 18 5.89 6.57 -1.35
C ALA A 18 6.74 7.56 -2.13
N LYS A 19 7.98 7.83 -1.66
CA LYS A 19 8.91 8.68 -2.39
C LYS A 19 9.41 8.05 -3.68
N TYR A 20 9.67 6.74 -3.70
CA TYR A 20 10.10 6.03 -4.91
C TYR A 20 9.03 5.97 -6.00
N VAL A 21 7.76 6.14 -5.64
CA VAL A 21 6.62 6.11 -6.57
C VAL A 21 6.10 7.51 -6.88
N GLY A 22 6.64 8.55 -6.25
CA GLY A 22 6.20 9.93 -6.45
C GLY A 22 4.82 10.23 -5.86
N ILE A 23 4.39 9.47 -4.84
CA ILE A 23 3.09 9.66 -4.16
C ILE A 23 3.22 10.62 -2.97
N TRP A 24 4.41 10.71 -2.35
CA TRP A 24 4.58 11.54 -1.15
C TRP A 24 4.30 13.03 -1.44
N PRO A 25 3.55 13.75 -0.57
CA PRO A 25 3.15 15.13 -0.84
C PRO A 25 4.34 16.09 -1.05
N ASP A 26 5.31 16.08 -0.13
CA ASP A 26 6.43 17.03 -0.08
C ASP A 26 7.58 16.71 -1.06
N GLN A 27 7.27 16.25 -2.26
CA GLN A 27 8.27 15.91 -3.29
C GLN A 27 8.33 16.97 -4.40
N ASN A 28 9.52 17.09 -5.01
CA ASN A 28 9.70 17.93 -6.18
C ASN A 28 8.77 17.47 -7.32
N LYS A 29 7.98 18.40 -7.87
CA LYS A 29 7.00 18.13 -8.93
C LYS A 29 7.61 17.45 -10.15
N ILE A 30 8.81 17.84 -10.57
CA ILE A 30 9.51 17.25 -11.73
C ILE A 30 9.85 15.78 -11.45
N VAL A 31 10.32 15.49 -10.23
CA VAL A 31 10.62 14.12 -9.81
C VAL A 31 9.36 13.26 -9.78
N LYS A 32 8.24 13.81 -9.30
CA LYS A 32 6.95 13.08 -9.31
C LYS A 32 6.53 12.71 -10.74
N VAL A 33 6.55 13.67 -11.66
CA VAL A 33 6.20 13.46 -13.07
C VAL A 33 7.11 12.42 -13.72
N LEU A 34 8.42 12.49 -13.46
CA LEU A 34 9.38 11.50 -13.95
C LEU A 34 9.04 10.09 -13.43
N LEU A 35 8.80 9.94 -12.13
CA LEU A 35 8.48 8.65 -11.53
C LEU A 35 7.16 8.08 -12.05
N TRP A 36 6.12 8.92 -12.22
CA TRP A 36 4.86 8.50 -12.83
C TRP A 36 5.04 8.03 -14.27
N ALA A 37 5.81 8.78 -15.08
CA ALA A 37 6.14 8.36 -16.44
C ALA A 37 6.90 7.02 -16.47
N MET A 38 7.83 6.79 -15.54
CA MET A 38 8.55 5.51 -15.44
C MET A 38 7.61 4.34 -15.08
N VAL A 39 6.66 4.57 -14.16
CA VAL A 39 5.63 3.58 -13.82
C VAL A 39 4.75 3.28 -15.03
N ASP A 40 4.23 4.31 -15.69
CA ASP A 40 3.34 4.17 -16.85
C ASP A 40 4.02 3.47 -18.03
N ILE A 41 5.27 3.82 -18.35
CA ILE A 41 6.04 3.16 -19.42
C ILE A 41 6.19 1.67 -19.13
N SER A 42 6.58 1.30 -17.91
CA SER A 42 6.75 -0.11 -17.51
C SER A 42 5.43 -0.89 -17.61
N MET A 43 4.31 -0.23 -17.33
CA MET A 43 2.98 -0.82 -17.38
C MET A 43 2.49 -1.02 -18.82
N VAL A 44 2.72 -0.04 -19.69
CA VAL A 44 2.39 -0.13 -21.10
C VAL A 44 3.19 -1.25 -21.77
N THR A 45 4.52 -1.30 -21.55
CA THR A 45 5.37 -2.34 -22.17
C THR A 45 4.98 -3.74 -21.72
N SER A 46 4.73 -3.94 -20.41
CA SER A 46 4.29 -5.24 -19.90
C SER A 46 2.91 -5.65 -20.43
N THR A 47 1.96 -4.73 -20.53
CA THR A 47 0.61 -5.02 -21.06
C THR A 47 0.65 -5.40 -22.54
N ILE A 48 1.48 -4.72 -23.34
CA ILE A 48 1.66 -5.04 -24.77
C ILE A 48 2.18 -6.47 -24.93
N VAL A 49 3.24 -6.83 -24.21
CA VAL A 49 3.87 -8.17 -24.29
C VAL A 49 2.90 -9.29 -23.86
N GLN A 50 2.10 -9.06 -22.82
CA GLN A 50 1.11 -10.04 -22.34
C GLN A 50 -0.06 -10.20 -23.32
N THR A 51 -0.59 -9.08 -23.82
CA THR A 51 -1.72 -9.08 -24.77
C THR A 51 -1.31 -9.71 -26.10
N ALA A 52 -0.11 -9.41 -26.60
CA ALA A 52 0.43 -10.02 -27.80
C ALA A 52 0.56 -11.55 -27.64
N ARG A 53 1.00 -12.05 -26.47
CA ARG A 53 1.07 -13.49 -26.20
C ARG A 53 -0.29 -14.16 -26.27
N ILE A 54 -1.33 -13.51 -25.74
CA ILE A 54 -2.71 -14.02 -25.84
C ILE A 54 -3.14 -14.12 -27.30
N ILE A 55 -2.91 -13.08 -28.09
CA ILE A 55 -3.31 -13.02 -29.50
C ILE A 55 -2.56 -14.07 -30.34
N HIS A 56 -1.26 -14.23 -30.13
CA HIS A 56 -0.44 -15.14 -30.93
C HIS A 56 -0.62 -16.63 -30.59
N ILE A 57 -0.77 -16.97 -29.30
CA ILE A 57 -0.88 -18.39 -28.89
C ILE A 57 -2.34 -18.84 -28.81
N GLY A 58 -3.23 -17.98 -28.29
CA GLY A 58 -4.68 -18.19 -28.33
C GLY A 58 -5.23 -19.40 -27.54
N THR A 59 -4.42 -20.11 -26.76
CA THR A 59 -4.88 -21.28 -25.99
C THR A 59 -5.57 -20.87 -24.68
N LEU A 60 -6.55 -21.66 -24.24
CA LEU A 60 -7.29 -21.39 -23.00
C LEU A 60 -6.37 -21.30 -21.77
N GLU A 61 -5.35 -22.16 -21.71
CA GLU A 61 -4.34 -22.13 -20.65
C GLU A 61 -3.58 -20.80 -20.59
N VAL A 62 -3.12 -20.30 -21.74
CA VAL A 62 -2.42 -19.00 -21.83
C VAL A 62 -3.36 -17.86 -21.50
N VAL A 63 -4.62 -17.89 -21.95
CA VAL A 63 -5.62 -16.88 -21.59
C VAL A 63 -5.81 -16.82 -20.07
N ILE A 64 -5.96 -17.97 -19.42
CA ILE A 64 -6.14 -18.03 -17.96
C ILE A 64 -4.88 -17.51 -17.25
N GLU A 65 -3.69 -17.97 -17.65
CA GLU A 65 -2.41 -17.53 -17.08
C GLU A 65 -2.25 -16.00 -17.19
N GLN A 66 -2.42 -15.44 -18.39
CA GLN A 66 -2.23 -14.01 -18.66
C GLN A 66 -3.33 -13.12 -18.09
N SER A 67 -4.57 -13.62 -17.98
CA SER A 67 -5.68 -12.86 -17.39
C SER A 67 -5.40 -12.45 -15.94
N SER A 68 -4.72 -13.30 -15.17
CA SER A 68 -4.34 -13.00 -13.78
C SER A 68 -3.35 -11.82 -13.71
N LEU A 69 -2.42 -11.75 -14.65
CA LEU A 69 -1.41 -10.69 -14.75
C LEU A 69 -2.03 -9.37 -15.22
N ILE A 70 -2.92 -9.42 -16.22
CA ILE A 70 -3.68 -8.26 -16.66
C ILE A 70 -4.54 -7.70 -15.52
N GLY A 71 -5.20 -8.58 -14.75
CA GLY A 71 -5.96 -8.18 -13.56
C GLY A 71 -5.09 -7.47 -12.51
N ALA A 72 -3.90 -8.00 -12.23
CA ALA A 72 -2.94 -7.35 -11.34
C ALA A 72 -2.48 -5.99 -11.86
N THR A 73 -2.26 -5.87 -13.18
CA THR A 73 -1.92 -4.62 -13.86
C THR A 73 -3.02 -3.57 -13.71
N ILE A 74 -4.27 -3.94 -13.96
CA ILE A 74 -5.43 -3.04 -13.80
C ILE A 74 -5.55 -2.58 -12.35
N LEU A 75 -5.44 -3.49 -11.38
CA LEU A 75 -5.49 -3.14 -9.97
C LEU A 75 -4.39 -2.14 -9.58
N MET A 76 -3.18 -2.32 -10.13
CA MET A 76 -2.06 -1.43 -9.90
C MET A 76 -2.32 -0.02 -10.46
N ILE A 77 -2.80 0.08 -11.70
CA ILE A 77 -3.17 1.35 -12.33
C ILE A 77 -4.23 2.07 -11.51
N VAL A 78 -5.28 1.35 -11.10
CA VAL A 78 -6.36 1.93 -10.27
C VAL A 78 -5.82 2.45 -8.95
N LYS A 79 -4.99 1.67 -8.24
CA LYS A 79 -4.37 2.09 -6.97
C LYS A 79 -3.48 3.31 -7.18
N HIS A 80 -2.55 3.26 -8.13
CA HIS A 80 -1.59 4.33 -8.36
C HIS A 80 -2.30 5.64 -8.76
N SER A 81 -3.24 5.56 -9.71
CA SER A 81 -4.05 6.69 -10.15
C SER A 81 -4.89 7.26 -9.02
N ASN A 82 -5.47 6.42 -8.15
CA ASN A 82 -6.26 6.88 -7.02
C ASN A 82 -5.43 7.77 -6.07
N TYR A 83 -4.19 7.39 -5.77
CA TYR A 83 -3.29 8.19 -4.93
C TYR A 83 -2.81 9.48 -5.62
N ILE A 84 -2.63 9.46 -6.95
CA ILE A 84 -2.26 10.66 -7.71
C ILE A 84 -3.43 11.66 -7.76
N LEU A 85 -4.63 11.20 -8.15
CA LEU A 85 -5.81 12.04 -8.30
C LEU A 85 -6.28 12.59 -6.96
N ASN A 86 -6.14 11.81 -5.88
CA ASN A 86 -6.51 12.23 -4.52
C ASN A 86 -5.31 12.72 -3.70
N ALA A 87 -4.24 13.22 -4.33
CA ALA A 87 -3.02 13.64 -3.64
C ALA A 87 -3.27 14.71 -2.55
N THR A 88 -4.19 15.66 -2.79
CA THR A 88 -4.58 16.68 -1.82
C THR A 88 -5.27 16.07 -0.60
N LYS A 89 -6.13 15.06 -0.83
CA LYS A 89 -6.81 14.32 0.24
C LYS A 89 -5.82 13.48 1.03
N LEU A 90 -4.85 12.84 0.38
CA LEU A 90 -3.78 12.11 1.06
C LEU A 90 -2.97 13.03 1.97
N GLU A 91 -2.60 14.21 1.48
CA GLU A 91 -1.89 15.21 2.26
C GLU A 91 -2.72 15.67 3.48
N SER A 92 -4.01 15.94 3.28
CA SER A 92 -4.94 16.24 4.38
C SER A 92 -4.98 15.13 5.42
N LEU A 93 -5.09 13.86 5.01
CA LEU A 93 -5.11 12.73 5.94
C LEU A 93 -3.80 12.59 6.75
N LEU A 94 -2.66 12.89 6.14
CA LEU A 94 -1.38 12.89 6.84
C LEU A 94 -1.25 14.05 7.82
N ASN A 95 -1.78 15.23 7.46
CA ASN A 95 -1.85 16.39 8.33
C ASN A 95 -2.78 16.13 9.53
N ASP A 96 -3.99 15.62 9.28
CA ASP A 96 -4.96 15.26 10.32
C ASP A 96 -4.36 14.23 11.30
N MET A 97 -3.69 13.20 10.76
CA MET A 97 -2.97 12.23 11.59
C MET A 97 -1.91 12.92 12.46
N SER A 98 -1.11 13.81 11.88
CA SER A 98 -0.10 14.57 12.64
C SER A 98 -0.73 15.43 13.75
N ASP A 99 -1.86 16.07 13.48
CA ASP A 99 -2.56 16.91 14.45
C ASP A 99 -3.19 16.09 15.58
N ASP A 100 -3.72 14.90 15.27
CA ASP A 100 -4.18 13.95 16.27
C ASP A 100 -3.07 13.53 17.25
N TRP A 101 -1.83 13.42 16.76
CA TRP A 101 -0.65 13.10 17.54
C TRP A 101 -0.07 14.29 18.30
N SER A 102 -0.30 15.51 17.84
CA SER A 102 0.13 16.74 18.52
C SER A 102 -0.83 17.12 19.66
N THR A 103 -2.09 16.70 19.56
CA THR A 103 -3.13 16.92 20.58
C THR A 103 -2.66 16.46 21.96
N ASN A 104 -2.85 17.31 22.98
CA ASN A 104 -2.55 16.96 24.36
C ASN A 104 -3.53 15.90 24.87
N ARG A 105 -3.02 14.73 25.26
CA ARG A 105 -3.80 13.55 25.66
C ARG A 105 -3.34 13.04 27.01
N LEU A 106 -4.22 12.34 27.72
CA LEU A 106 -3.84 11.60 28.92
C LEU A 106 -2.78 10.55 28.58
N LYS A 107 -1.94 10.19 29.55
CA LYS A 107 -0.83 9.25 29.35
C LYS A 107 -1.33 7.90 28.83
N GLU A 108 -2.45 7.44 29.36
CA GLU A 108 -3.09 6.17 29.01
C GLU A 108 -3.62 6.20 27.56
N GLU A 109 -4.18 7.32 27.12
CA GLU A 109 -4.65 7.50 25.74
C GLU A 109 -3.49 7.53 24.75
N PHE A 110 -2.39 8.19 25.14
CA PHE A 110 -1.17 8.21 24.33
C PHE A 110 -0.53 6.83 24.21
N GLU A 111 -0.57 6.03 25.28
CA GLU A 111 -0.09 4.64 25.29
C GLU A 111 -0.94 3.74 24.37
N ILE A 112 -2.27 3.90 24.37
CA ILE A 112 -3.16 3.24 23.43
C ILE A 112 -2.77 3.58 21.99
N MET A 113 -2.69 4.88 21.64
CA MET A 113 -2.29 5.32 20.30
C MET A 113 -0.93 4.75 19.89
N THR A 114 0.04 4.76 20.80
CA THR A 114 1.40 4.22 20.58
C THR A 114 1.37 2.72 20.31
N THR A 115 0.52 1.98 20.99
CA THR A 115 0.35 0.53 20.77
C THR A 115 -0.15 0.24 19.35
N TYR A 116 -1.19 0.95 18.90
CA TYR A 116 -1.75 0.78 17.56
C TYR A 116 -0.76 1.21 16.46
N ALA A 117 -0.05 2.33 16.64
CA ALA A 117 0.96 2.77 15.68
C ALA A 117 2.18 1.84 15.62
N THR A 118 2.60 1.28 16.76
CA THR A 118 3.68 0.29 16.80
C THR A 118 3.26 -0.99 16.07
N ARG A 119 2.03 -1.44 16.30
CA ARG A 119 1.44 -2.57 15.57
C ARG A 119 1.35 -2.29 14.08
N GLY A 120 0.92 -1.09 13.67
CA GLY A 120 0.88 -0.69 12.27
C GLY A 120 2.25 -0.70 11.61
N ASN A 121 3.25 -0.10 12.25
CA ASN A 121 4.63 -0.11 11.75
C ASN A 121 5.19 -1.54 11.64
N PHE A 122 4.85 -2.43 12.58
CA PHE A 122 5.22 -3.84 12.51
C PHE A 122 4.57 -4.55 11.32
N LEU A 123 3.26 -4.37 11.10
CA LEU A 123 2.53 -4.92 9.95
C LEU A 123 3.09 -4.40 8.62
N VAL A 124 3.41 -3.11 8.53
CA VAL A 124 4.06 -2.50 7.35
C VAL A 124 5.40 -3.17 7.05
N LYS A 125 6.23 -3.41 8.06
CA LYS A 125 7.54 -4.07 7.88
C LYS A 125 7.38 -5.52 7.45
N ILE A 126 6.48 -6.27 8.07
CA ILE A 126 6.20 -7.66 7.67
C ILE A 126 5.71 -7.70 6.24
N TYR A 127 4.74 -6.86 5.88
CA TYR A 127 4.19 -6.81 4.53
C TYR A 127 5.27 -6.48 3.50
N ALA A 128 6.05 -5.41 3.72
CA ALA A 128 7.12 -5.05 2.80
C ALA A 128 8.17 -6.18 2.67
N ALA A 129 8.57 -6.80 3.77
CA ALA A 129 9.53 -7.90 3.76
C ALA A 129 8.98 -9.13 3.02
N SER A 130 7.75 -9.55 3.30
CA SER A 130 7.13 -10.72 2.65
C SER A 130 6.91 -10.48 1.16
N SER A 131 6.51 -9.27 0.75
CA SER A 131 6.39 -8.89 -0.67
C SER A 131 7.74 -8.94 -1.38
N CYS A 132 8.81 -8.39 -0.79
CA CYS A 132 10.15 -8.46 -1.36
C CYS A 132 10.64 -9.91 -1.50
N ILE A 133 10.43 -10.74 -0.47
CA ILE A 133 10.81 -12.15 -0.48
C ILE A 133 10.04 -12.90 -1.57
N SER A 134 8.74 -12.66 -1.72
CA SER A 134 7.90 -13.28 -2.75
C SER A 134 8.40 -12.96 -4.16
N VAL A 135 8.70 -11.69 -4.46
CA VAL A 135 9.24 -11.30 -5.76
C VAL A 135 10.63 -11.90 -6.00
N ALA A 136 11.50 -11.94 -4.99
CA ALA A 136 12.82 -12.55 -5.10
C ALA A 136 12.72 -14.05 -5.44
N TYR A 137 11.85 -14.80 -4.75
CA TYR A 137 11.60 -16.21 -5.06
C TYR A 137 11.09 -16.40 -6.49
N PHE A 138 10.17 -15.55 -6.92
CA PHE A 138 9.62 -15.62 -8.27
C PHE A 138 10.67 -15.33 -9.36
N LEU A 139 11.55 -14.35 -9.12
CA LEU A 139 12.67 -14.04 -10.00
C LEU A 139 13.73 -15.14 -10.03
N GLN A 140 13.84 -15.96 -8.98
CA GLN A 140 14.78 -17.07 -8.90
C GLN A 140 14.37 -18.30 -9.72
N LEU A 141 13.07 -18.44 -10.06
CA LEU A 141 12.54 -19.57 -10.83
C LEU A 141 13.35 -19.94 -12.09
N PRO A 142 13.68 -19.00 -13.01
CA PRO A 142 14.43 -19.30 -14.22
C PRO A 142 15.92 -19.64 -13.96
N TRP A 143 16.49 -19.18 -12.85
CA TRP A 143 17.91 -19.34 -12.54
C TRP A 143 18.23 -20.66 -11.84
N SER A 144 17.30 -21.17 -11.04
CA SER A 144 17.44 -22.44 -10.31
C SER A 144 17.85 -23.62 -11.21
N PRO A 145 17.14 -23.94 -12.32
CA PRO A 145 17.50 -25.07 -13.17
C PRO A 145 18.81 -24.84 -13.93
N ARG A 146 19.14 -23.59 -14.25
CA ARG A 146 20.40 -23.21 -14.91
C ARG A 146 21.60 -23.37 -13.98
N LEU A 147 21.45 -22.99 -12.71
CA LEU A 147 22.48 -23.20 -11.69
C LEU A 147 22.75 -24.70 -11.50
N ILE A 148 21.70 -25.52 -11.39
CA ILE A 148 21.82 -26.98 -11.27
C ILE A 148 22.54 -27.58 -12.50
N HIS A 149 22.17 -27.13 -13.70
CA HIS A 149 22.78 -27.59 -14.95
C HIS A 149 24.28 -27.26 -15.00
N MET A 150 24.65 -26.03 -14.64
CA MET A 150 26.05 -25.58 -14.56
C MET A 150 26.85 -26.39 -13.54
N LEU A 151 26.29 -26.65 -12.35
CA LEU A 151 26.95 -27.44 -11.31
C LEU A 151 27.13 -28.92 -11.73
N ARG A 152 26.15 -29.49 -12.43
CA ARG A 152 26.17 -30.89 -12.88
C ARG A 152 27.02 -31.11 -14.14
N HIS A 153 27.63 -30.08 -14.72
CA HIS A 153 28.47 -30.16 -15.93
C HIS A 153 27.81 -30.95 -17.07
N GLN A 154 26.52 -30.69 -17.32
CA GLN A 154 25.80 -31.42 -18.37
C GLN A 154 26.24 -30.94 -19.76
N ASN A 155 26.53 -31.88 -20.66
CA ASN A 155 26.93 -31.61 -22.05
C ASN A 155 25.78 -31.11 -22.97
N THR A 156 24.61 -30.78 -22.40
CA THR A 156 23.45 -30.26 -23.15
C THR A 156 23.29 -28.76 -22.93
N SER A 157 22.55 -28.06 -23.79
CA SER A 157 22.25 -26.65 -23.57
C SER A 157 21.43 -26.44 -22.28
N PRO A 158 21.68 -25.37 -21.49
CA PRO A 158 20.88 -25.08 -20.30
C PRO A 158 19.39 -24.86 -20.63
N PRO A 159 18.47 -25.20 -19.72
CA PRO A 159 17.05 -24.94 -19.93
C PRO A 159 16.76 -23.44 -19.95
N PHE A 160 15.86 -23.03 -20.83
CA PHE A 160 15.32 -21.67 -20.92
C PHE A 160 13.92 -21.69 -20.32
N ILE A 161 13.81 -21.30 -19.05
CA ILE A 161 12.54 -21.08 -18.35
C ILE A 161 12.41 -19.59 -18.15
N TYR A 162 11.23 -19.02 -18.41
CA TYR A 162 10.94 -17.60 -18.22
C TYR A 162 10.13 -17.41 -16.94
N SER A 163 10.39 -16.34 -16.17
CA SER A 163 9.56 -16.02 -14.99
C SER A 163 8.12 -15.70 -15.38
N ILE A 164 7.94 -14.86 -16.40
CA ILE A 164 6.64 -14.55 -17.01
C ILE A 164 6.85 -14.70 -18.50
N PRO A 165 6.27 -15.73 -19.14
CA PRO A 165 6.42 -15.87 -20.58
C PRO A 165 5.56 -14.79 -21.26
N GLY A 166 6.11 -14.18 -22.30
CA GLY A 166 5.54 -13.03 -23.00
C GLY A 166 5.96 -13.03 -24.46
N TYR A 167 5.25 -12.30 -25.32
CA TYR A 167 5.61 -12.19 -26.74
C TYR A 167 6.37 -10.89 -26.98
N TYR A 168 7.67 -10.98 -27.29
CA TYR A 168 8.59 -9.84 -27.40
C TYR A 168 8.88 -9.38 -28.83
N PHE A 169 8.16 -9.92 -29.83
CA PHE A 169 8.33 -9.56 -31.26
C PHE A 169 9.77 -9.76 -31.77
N VAL A 170 10.47 -10.78 -31.26
CA VAL A 170 11.81 -11.19 -31.71
C VAL A 170 11.73 -12.54 -32.44
N GLU A 171 12.69 -12.82 -33.32
CA GLU A 171 12.73 -14.07 -34.11
C GLU A 171 13.06 -15.29 -33.25
N ASP A 172 14.00 -15.16 -32.29
CA ASP A 172 14.32 -16.19 -31.31
C ASP A 172 14.44 -15.59 -29.90
N ASP A 173 13.46 -15.92 -29.03
CA ASP A 173 13.45 -15.48 -27.63
C ASP A 173 14.71 -15.91 -26.86
N ARG A 174 15.37 -17.02 -27.27
CA ARG A 174 16.55 -17.54 -26.56
C ARG A 174 17.76 -16.64 -26.69
N GLU A 175 17.92 -15.97 -27.83
CA GLU A 175 19.01 -15.00 -28.04
C GLU A 175 18.84 -13.81 -27.09
N TYR A 176 17.59 -13.38 -26.87
CA TYR A 176 17.24 -12.23 -26.04
C TYR A 176 16.87 -12.58 -24.60
N PHE A 177 17.11 -13.83 -24.17
CA PHE A 177 16.67 -14.36 -22.88
C PHE A 177 17.01 -13.45 -21.68
N TYR A 178 18.25 -12.96 -21.61
CA TYR A 178 18.72 -12.12 -20.51
C TYR A 178 18.04 -10.74 -20.51
N TYR A 179 17.81 -10.16 -21.68
CA TYR A 179 17.10 -8.88 -21.82
C TYR A 179 15.62 -9.01 -21.46
N ILE A 180 14.98 -10.10 -21.89
CA ILE A 180 13.60 -10.44 -21.53
C ILE A 180 13.48 -10.59 -20.01
N GLN A 181 14.38 -11.35 -19.39
CA GLN A 181 14.36 -11.57 -17.94
C GLN A 181 14.65 -10.29 -17.15
N LEU A 182 15.52 -9.41 -17.66
CA LEU A 182 15.77 -8.09 -17.09
C LEU A 182 14.53 -7.19 -17.16
N HIS A 183 13.85 -7.15 -18.32
CA HIS A 183 12.61 -6.39 -18.49
C HIS A 183 11.53 -6.85 -17.51
N VAL A 184 11.33 -8.18 -17.36
CA VAL A 184 10.39 -8.75 -16.39
C VAL A 184 10.78 -8.38 -14.96
N ALA A 185 12.06 -8.43 -14.61
CA ALA A 185 12.55 -8.06 -13.29
C ALA A 185 12.29 -6.57 -12.97
N LEU A 186 12.53 -5.68 -13.93
CA LEU A 186 12.24 -4.25 -13.78
C LEU A 186 10.73 -4.00 -13.59
N CYS A 187 9.88 -4.64 -14.40
CA CYS A 187 8.43 -4.52 -14.28
C CYS A 187 7.94 -5.00 -12.91
N LEU A 188 8.40 -6.17 -12.46
CA LEU A 188 8.05 -6.70 -11.14
C LEU A 188 8.54 -5.83 -9.99
N PHE A 189 9.73 -5.23 -10.13
CA PHE A 189 10.23 -4.27 -9.15
C PHE A 189 9.35 -3.02 -9.08
N VAL A 190 8.94 -2.46 -10.21
CA VAL A 190 8.01 -1.31 -10.26
C VAL A 190 6.69 -1.67 -9.58
N VAL A 191 6.09 -2.80 -9.95
CA VAL A 191 4.85 -3.31 -9.32
C VAL A 191 5.02 -3.44 -7.82
N LEU A 192 6.10 -4.08 -7.36
CA LEU A 192 6.40 -4.27 -5.94
C LEU A 192 6.42 -2.95 -5.18
N VAL A 193 7.16 -1.95 -5.68
CA VAL A 193 7.29 -0.65 -5.00
C VAL A 193 5.95 0.09 -4.96
N VAL A 194 5.15 0.06 -6.04
CA VAL A 194 3.82 0.67 -6.08
C VAL A 194 2.87 0.03 -5.06
N PHE A 195 2.81 -1.31 -5.02
CA PHE A 195 1.96 -2.04 -4.06
C PHE A 195 2.38 -1.78 -2.61
N ILE A 196 3.69 -1.86 -2.31
CA ILE A 196 4.18 -1.54 -0.95
C ILE A 196 3.83 -0.11 -0.57
N SER A 197 4.01 0.86 -1.46
CA SER A 197 3.62 2.24 -1.20
C SER A 197 2.14 2.36 -0.85
N CYS A 198 1.26 1.88 -1.74
CA CYS A 198 -0.18 2.04 -1.60
C CYS A 198 -0.76 1.29 -0.38
N ASP A 199 -0.34 0.05 -0.16
CA ASP A 199 -0.93 -0.81 0.87
C ASP A 199 -0.43 -0.43 2.26
N THR A 200 0.80 0.05 2.38
CA THR A 200 1.33 0.47 3.68
C THR A 200 0.70 1.76 4.19
N PHE A 201 0.33 2.70 3.30
CA PHE A 201 -0.53 3.84 3.67
C PHE A 201 -1.86 3.37 4.25
N TYR A 202 -2.53 2.43 3.57
CA TYR A 202 -3.79 1.88 4.03
C TYR A 202 -3.67 1.24 5.43
N ILE A 203 -2.65 0.39 5.64
CA ILE A 203 -2.38 -0.23 6.95
C ILE A 203 -2.23 0.81 8.06
N LEU A 204 -1.50 1.90 7.80
CA LEU A 204 -1.25 2.96 8.78
C LEU A 204 -2.52 3.76 9.09
N PHE A 205 -3.31 4.14 8.08
CA PHE A 205 -4.56 4.85 8.29
C PHE A 205 -5.57 4.01 9.06
N VAL A 206 -5.69 2.71 8.74
CA VAL A 206 -6.55 1.78 9.49
C VAL A 206 -6.09 1.67 10.95
N GLN A 207 -4.79 1.48 11.21
CA GLN A 207 -4.30 1.40 12.59
C GLN A 207 -4.47 2.70 13.37
N HIS A 208 -4.25 3.85 12.75
CA HIS A 208 -4.50 5.15 13.35
C HIS A 208 -5.98 5.32 13.72
N GLY A 209 -6.88 5.00 12.78
CA GLY A 209 -8.32 4.98 13.01
C GLY A 209 -8.71 4.06 14.18
N CYS A 210 -8.24 2.81 14.20
CA CYS A 210 -8.51 1.89 15.30
C CYS A 210 -7.96 2.39 16.65
N GLY A 211 -6.81 3.08 16.65
CA GLY A 211 -6.25 3.71 17.84
C GLY A 211 -7.18 4.79 18.38
N LEU A 212 -7.65 5.70 17.51
CA LEU A 212 -8.59 6.76 17.88
C LEU A 212 -9.90 6.20 18.42
N LEU A 213 -10.45 5.16 17.79
CA LEU A 213 -11.66 4.48 18.25
C LEU A 213 -11.49 3.86 19.65
N THR A 214 -10.32 3.26 19.90
CA THR A 214 -10.01 2.69 21.21
C THR A 214 -9.90 3.77 22.28
N VAL A 215 -9.28 4.91 21.95
CA VAL A 215 -9.22 6.08 22.84
C VAL A 215 -10.62 6.62 23.14
N ALA A 216 -11.49 6.73 22.14
CA ALA A 216 -12.88 7.15 22.32
C ALA A 216 -13.64 6.20 23.28
N GLY A 217 -13.50 4.89 23.09
CA GLY A 217 -14.06 3.88 23.98
C GLY A 217 -13.51 3.96 25.41
N TYR A 218 -12.21 4.23 25.56
CA TYR A 218 -11.57 4.44 26.87
C TYR A 218 -12.16 5.66 27.60
N ARG A 219 -12.28 6.80 26.92
CA ARG A 219 -12.91 8.02 27.45
C ARG A 219 -14.34 7.77 27.89
N PHE A 220 -15.13 7.07 27.06
CA PHE A 220 -16.51 6.73 27.37
C PHE A 220 -16.61 5.89 28.65
N LYS A 221 -15.83 4.81 28.75
CA LYS A 221 -15.84 3.92 29.92
C LYS A 221 -15.44 4.64 31.20
N ASN A 222 -14.44 5.52 31.14
CA ASN A 222 -13.99 6.29 32.29
C ASN A 222 -14.98 7.38 32.69
N GLY A 223 -15.61 8.04 31.72
CA GLY A 223 -16.69 9.00 31.96
C GLY A 223 -17.89 8.34 32.68
N VAL A 224 -18.30 7.15 32.24
CA VAL A 224 -19.39 6.39 32.88
C VAL A 224 -19.01 5.97 34.31
N LYS A 225 -17.81 5.45 34.54
CA LYS A 225 -17.34 5.06 35.89
C LYS A 225 -17.24 6.25 36.86
N LYS A 226 -16.83 7.42 36.35
CA LYS A 226 -16.81 8.68 37.13
C LYS A 226 -18.22 9.18 37.43
N ASN A 227 -19.20 8.90 36.56
CA ASN A 227 -20.60 9.24 36.80
C ASN A 227 -21.30 8.27 37.77
N SER A 228 -21.01 6.97 37.73
CA SER A 228 -21.56 6.01 38.70
C SER A 228 -21.05 6.24 40.13
N SER A 229 -19.91 6.93 40.29
CA SER A 229 -19.33 7.32 41.59
C SER A 229 -19.72 8.73 42.04
N ILE A 230 -20.33 9.56 41.19
CA ILE A 230 -20.77 10.93 41.53
C ILE A 230 -22.30 11.02 41.35
N THR A 231 -23.04 10.67 42.40
CA THR A 231 -24.49 10.86 42.54
C THR A 231 -24.86 12.34 42.75
N LYS A 232 -24.65 13.17 41.72
CA LYS A 232 -25.35 14.46 41.53
C LYS A 232 -25.17 14.94 40.10
N TYR A 233 -26.24 14.84 39.31
CA TYR A 233 -26.32 15.36 37.95
C TYR A 233 -26.30 16.89 37.98
N THR A 234 -25.37 17.52 37.27
CA THR A 234 -25.38 18.97 36.98
C THR A 234 -25.39 19.19 35.48
N GLU A 235 -26.10 20.23 35.04
CA GLU A 235 -26.36 20.58 33.63
C GLU A 235 -25.07 20.80 32.81
N THR A 236 -24.00 21.26 33.46
CA THR A 236 -22.65 21.39 32.90
C THR A 236 -22.02 20.05 32.50
N LYS A 237 -22.25 18.99 33.28
CA LYS A 237 -21.75 17.64 32.96
C LYS A 237 -22.50 17.00 31.79
N GLY A 238 -23.78 17.34 31.61
CA GLY A 238 -24.55 16.90 30.44
C GLY A 238 -23.95 17.40 29.13
N LYS A 239 -23.46 18.65 29.12
CA LYS A 239 -22.74 19.24 27.97
C LYS A 239 -21.41 18.55 27.69
N GLU A 240 -20.59 18.27 28.70
CA GLU A 240 -19.32 17.54 28.51
C GLU A 240 -19.54 16.12 27.97
N ILE A 241 -20.59 15.43 28.43
CA ILE A 241 -20.96 14.10 27.92
C ILE A 241 -21.45 14.20 26.49
N HIS A 242 -22.28 15.19 26.16
CA HIS A 242 -22.74 15.42 24.81
C HIS A 242 -21.58 15.74 23.84
N GLU A 243 -20.61 16.57 24.24
CA GLU A 243 -19.41 16.82 23.45
C GLU A 243 -18.53 15.58 23.30
N SER A 244 -18.37 14.78 24.36
CA SER A 244 -17.60 13.53 24.31
C SER A 244 -18.25 12.49 23.38
N ILE A 245 -19.58 12.41 23.38
CA ILE A 245 -20.37 11.59 22.45
C ILE A 245 -20.23 12.13 21.03
N TRP A 246 -20.36 13.45 20.83
CA TRP A 246 -20.17 14.10 19.53
C TRP A 246 -18.78 13.85 18.95
N HIS A 247 -17.72 14.00 19.75
CA HIS A 247 -16.36 13.70 19.36
C HIS A 247 -16.12 12.21 19.07
N SER A 248 -16.76 11.30 19.81
CA SER A 248 -16.70 9.86 19.52
C SER A 248 -17.44 9.49 18.24
N ILE A 249 -18.57 10.13 17.94
CA ILE A 249 -19.33 9.94 16.69
C ILE A 249 -18.53 10.51 15.52
N GLN A 250 -17.95 11.71 15.66
CA GLN A 250 -17.05 12.27 14.65
C GLN A 250 -15.80 11.41 14.46
N GLY A 251 -15.23 10.86 15.53
CA GLY A 251 -14.09 9.95 15.44
C GLY A 251 -14.44 8.67 14.66
N HIS A 252 -15.62 8.09 14.93
CA HIS A 252 -16.15 6.97 14.14
C HIS A 252 -16.41 7.36 12.68
N GLN A 253 -17.02 8.52 12.41
CA GLN A 253 -17.24 8.99 11.05
C GLN A 253 -15.93 9.22 10.31
N ARG A 254 -14.93 9.85 10.93
CA ARG A 254 -13.60 10.05 10.31
C ARG A 254 -12.87 8.73 10.07
N ALA A 255 -12.94 7.78 11.01
CA ALA A 255 -12.37 6.45 10.85
C ALA A 255 -13.10 5.64 9.75
N ILE A 256 -14.42 5.76 9.65
CA ILE A 256 -15.22 5.13 8.60
C ILE A 256 -14.93 5.80 7.24
N THR A 257 -14.83 7.13 7.18
CA THR A 257 -14.50 7.86 5.94
C THR A 257 -13.05 7.59 5.48
N SER A 258 -12.11 7.34 6.40
CA SER A 258 -10.75 6.93 6.04
C SER A 258 -10.67 5.45 5.62
N VAL A 259 -11.55 4.58 6.15
CA VAL A 259 -11.69 3.17 5.75
C VAL A 259 -12.46 3.01 4.42
N LEU A 260 -13.46 3.86 4.13
CA LEU A 260 -14.29 3.86 2.92
C LEU A 260 -13.57 4.41 1.67
N LEU A 261 -12.23 4.38 1.64
CA LEU A 261 -11.41 4.50 0.42
C LEU A 261 -11.73 3.44 -0.66
N ARG A 262 -12.79 2.63 -0.49
CA ARG A 262 -13.29 1.66 -1.46
C ARG A 262 -14.62 2.06 -2.15
N ASP A 263 -15.39 3.04 -1.66
CA ASP A 263 -16.78 3.26 -2.15
C ASP A 263 -17.07 4.59 -2.87
N CYS A 264 -16.12 5.50 -3.04
CA CYS A 264 -16.35 6.72 -3.85
C CYS A 264 -16.03 6.52 -5.34
N ILE A 265 -16.53 5.45 -5.98
CA ILE A 265 -16.66 5.36 -7.45
C ILE A 265 -18.13 5.37 -7.90
N SER A 266 -19.11 5.30 -6.99
CA SER A 266 -20.52 5.34 -7.37
C SER A 266 -21.28 6.33 -6.51
N CYS A 267 -21.33 7.59 -6.96
CA CYS A 267 -22.51 8.46 -6.92
C CYS A 267 -22.12 9.86 -7.45
N HIS A 268 -22.16 10.02 -8.77
CA HIS A 268 -22.54 11.29 -9.37
C HIS A 268 -24.06 11.40 -9.29
N PRO A 269 -24.64 12.48 -8.75
CA PRO A 269 -25.97 12.89 -9.15
C PRO A 269 -25.84 13.87 -10.32
N ASN A 270 -26.43 13.50 -11.46
CA ASN A 270 -27.03 14.47 -12.37
C ASN A 270 -28.25 15.08 -11.69
#